data_AF-A0AAW1QGQ5-F1
#
_entry.id   AF-A0AAW1QGQ5-F1
#
_cell.length_a   1.000
_cell.length_b   1.000
_cell.length_c   1.000
_cell.angle_alpha   90.00
_cell.angle_beta   90.00
_cell.angle_gamma   90.00
#
_symmetry.space_group_name_H-M   'P 1'
#
loop_
_entity.id
_entity.type
_entity.pdbx_description
1 polymer ?
#
loop_
_entity_poly.entity_id
_entity_poly.type
_entity_poly.pdbx_seq_one_letter_code
_entity_poly.pdbx_strand_id
1 'polypeptide(L)'
;MLRRAQPFVGLLVGACIVFGVVLLCADFFSFGGTLAIRPLCQESMSVDLNPHVVDAVSGPPGEVWEKDWKWDKFDTYNPFDHTHEDYCSAPSGHKLTQRIPKIVHYVFGMRPDFGGKPFNFVHYLGVLSVHKRIRPKAIYLHFLYEPKGLWWEKAKALVTLVKARNVTAMYGHTISNPAHQADIIRLELLQRWGGIYLDLDVLVFQPFDSLLHNTFVIGYEGGPEYGMGNSVMLSKPQSKFATHWLATYAAFSDQADWAEHSIFMPRRLAIEMPKEVCVMPPHAFLFPLWSDHGREVMYSELDTSEAENVTVTLRGADGKQYRALYPGQYAFHIAETAAWAQLKHYNFNYIKRNPTSRMALLMRDLVWDRFDDLPDTPADSHGEGEEGEGDAAEDEGHSGETGDSSGDGERSLEATLREKISQAQAQAKAAVLREELIKLWSEAHPEASQDEQDVVLEQVKEFARADRRQRHRSKRMRAS
;
A
#
# COMPACT_ATOMS: atom_id res chain seq x y z
N MET A 1 -69.46 8.60 -2.67
CA MET A 1 -70.54 7.63 -2.37
C MET A 1 -70.03 6.22 -2.65
N LEU A 2 -69.87 5.43 -1.58
CA LEU A 2 -70.21 4.01 -1.43
C LEU A 2 -70.08 2.99 -2.59
N ARG A 3 -69.46 1.87 -2.21
CA ARG A 3 -69.70 0.43 -2.58
C ARG A 3 -68.86 -0.13 -3.72
N ARG A 4 -67.92 -1.05 -3.42
CA ARG A 4 -68.07 -2.51 -3.12
C ARG A 4 -68.44 -3.33 -4.37
N ALA A 5 -67.55 -4.23 -4.81
CA ALA A 5 -67.73 -5.69 -4.77
C ALA A 5 -66.69 -6.44 -5.62
N GLN A 6 -65.99 -7.38 -4.97
CA GLN A 6 -65.26 -8.55 -5.49
C GLN A 6 -66.22 -9.64 -6.04
N PRO A 7 -65.80 -10.88 -6.39
CA PRO A 7 -64.57 -11.38 -7.05
C PRO A 7 -64.88 -12.37 -8.20
N PHE A 8 -63.87 -12.84 -8.95
CA PHE A 8 -63.90 -14.18 -9.54
C PHE A 8 -62.51 -14.84 -9.48
N VAL A 9 -62.53 -16.11 -9.10
CA VAL A 9 -61.45 -17.04 -8.78
C VAL A 9 -60.99 -17.76 -10.05
N GLY A 10 -59.69 -18.10 -10.16
CA GLY A 10 -59.24 -19.10 -11.15
C GLY A 10 -57.72 -19.16 -11.37
N LEU A 11 -57.06 -19.99 -10.57
CA LEU A 11 -55.71 -20.58 -10.69
C LEU A 11 -55.01 -20.52 -12.07
N LEU A 12 -53.72 -20.15 -12.06
CA LEU A 12 -52.64 -21.08 -12.42
C LEU A 12 -51.27 -20.59 -11.88
N VAL A 13 -50.59 -21.54 -11.28
CA VAL A 13 -49.38 -21.46 -10.44
C VAL A 13 -48.12 -21.47 -11.31
N GLY A 14 -47.11 -20.65 -10.98
CA GLY A 14 -45.78 -20.77 -11.60
C GLY A 14 -44.82 -19.61 -11.40
N ALA A 15 -44.35 -19.40 -10.17
CA ALA A 15 -43.04 -18.85 -9.79
C ALA A 15 -42.63 -17.40 -10.21
N CYS A 16 -42.89 -16.45 -9.31
CA CYS A 16 -42.01 -15.34 -8.91
C CYS A 16 -42.17 -15.26 -7.37
N ILE A 17 -41.16 -15.00 -6.54
CA ILE A 17 -40.64 -13.68 -6.16
C ILE A 17 -39.64 -13.95 -5.02
N VAL A 18 -38.44 -13.35 -5.05
CA VAL A 18 -37.91 -12.62 -3.88
C VAL A 18 -37.09 -11.43 -4.38
N PHE A 19 -37.75 -10.29 -4.57
CA PHE A 19 -37.19 -8.96 -4.40
C PHE A 19 -38.18 -8.17 -3.52
N GLY A 20 -37.63 -7.28 -2.70
CA GLY A 20 -38.19 -6.79 -1.43
C GLY A 20 -39.52 -6.04 -1.44
N VAL A 21 -40.07 -5.86 -0.23
CA VAL A 21 -40.99 -4.76 0.11
C VAL A 21 -40.72 -4.27 1.54
N VAL A 22 -40.66 -2.94 1.64
CA VAL A 22 -40.65 -2.04 2.80
C VAL A 22 -41.96 -2.09 3.59
N LEU A 23 -41.93 -1.99 4.93
CA LEU A 23 -43.06 -1.47 5.72
C LEU A 23 -42.59 -0.79 7.03
N LEU A 24 -43.17 0.39 7.28
CA LEU A 24 -43.09 1.27 8.45
C LEU A 24 -44.12 0.89 9.53
N CYS A 25 -43.80 1.12 10.82
CA CYS A 25 -44.65 1.61 11.94
C CYS A 25 -43.81 1.53 13.25
N ALA A 26 -43.40 2.65 13.88
CA ALA A 26 -44.09 3.48 14.88
C ALA A 26 -43.68 3.16 16.34
N ASP A 27 -43.37 4.22 17.11
CA ASP A 27 -42.60 4.30 18.36
C ASP A 27 -43.18 3.61 19.61
N PHE A 28 -42.30 3.12 20.51
CA PHE A 28 -42.39 3.25 21.98
C PHE A 28 -41.05 2.86 22.68
N PHE A 29 -40.71 3.60 23.74
CA PHE A 29 -39.48 3.58 24.54
C PHE A 29 -39.06 2.22 25.16
N SER A 30 -37.75 1.90 25.15
CA SER A 30 -36.88 1.78 26.35
C SER A 30 -35.73 0.77 26.18
N PHE A 31 -34.52 1.22 26.54
CA PHE A 31 -33.32 0.49 26.99
C PHE A 31 -33.00 -0.91 26.42
N GLY A 32 -31.89 -0.99 25.67
CA GLY A 32 -31.17 -2.24 25.42
C GLY A 32 -30.11 -2.05 24.35
N GLY A 33 -28.83 -2.01 24.74
CA GLY A 33 -27.73 -1.68 23.84
C GLY A 33 -27.55 -2.68 22.69
N THR A 34 -27.29 -2.16 21.49
CA THR A 34 -26.56 -2.90 20.44
C THR A 34 -25.79 -1.89 19.59
N LEU A 35 -24.51 -2.19 19.42
CA LEU A 35 -23.50 -1.42 18.69
C LEU A 35 -23.87 -1.38 17.19
N ALA A 36 -24.42 -0.26 16.72
CA ALA A 36 -24.71 -0.05 15.30
C ALA A 36 -23.59 0.75 14.64
N ILE A 37 -22.86 0.11 13.72
CA ILE A 37 -21.96 0.78 12.77
C ILE A 37 -22.87 1.53 11.78
N ARG A 38 -22.91 2.86 11.87
CA ARG A 38 -23.62 3.71 10.90
C ARG A 38 -22.84 3.78 9.57
N PRO A 39 -23.51 3.74 8.41
CA PRO A 39 -22.87 3.99 7.14
C PRO A 39 -22.53 5.48 7.02
N LEU A 40 -21.24 5.78 6.84
CA LEU A 40 -20.71 7.10 6.49
C LEU A 40 -21.05 7.38 5.01
N CYS A 41 -22.13 8.12 4.75
CA CYS A 41 -22.36 8.72 3.44
C CYS A 41 -23.10 10.06 3.58
N GLN A 42 -22.56 11.06 2.86
CA GLN A 42 -23.13 12.37 2.54
C GLN A 42 -23.34 13.36 3.70
N GLU A 43 -22.23 13.84 4.27
CA GLU A 43 -22.16 15.24 4.68
C GLU A 43 -21.07 15.91 3.86
N SER A 44 -21.41 17.03 3.22
CA SER A 44 -20.48 17.85 2.46
C SER A 44 -19.26 18.22 3.32
N MET A 45 -18.06 18.04 2.76
CA MET A 45 -16.81 18.53 3.32
C MET A 45 -16.77 20.08 3.23
N SER A 46 -17.60 20.78 4.00
CA SER A 46 -17.31 22.16 4.39
C SER A 46 -16.57 22.08 5.73
N VAL A 47 -15.35 22.60 5.76
CA VAL A 47 -14.61 22.80 7.01
C VAL A 47 -14.94 24.21 7.46
N ASP A 48 -15.85 24.36 8.42
CA ASP A 48 -16.00 25.63 9.14
C ASP A 48 -14.80 25.77 10.08
N LEU A 49 -13.71 26.33 9.56
CA LEU A 49 -12.55 26.68 10.36
C LEU A 49 -12.86 27.95 11.15
N ASN A 50 -12.52 27.92 12.44
CA ASN A 50 -12.74 29.02 13.37
C ASN A 50 -12.02 30.30 12.86
N PRO A 51 -12.73 31.43 12.66
CA PRO A 51 -12.13 32.67 12.14
C PRO A 51 -10.96 33.20 12.98
N HIS A 52 -10.89 32.86 14.27
CA HIS A 52 -9.76 33.24 15.14
C HIS A 52 -8.42 32.58 14.77
N VAL A 53 -8.43 31.47 14.00
CA VAL A 53 -7.18 30.85 13.50
C VAL A 53 -6.63 31.63 12.31
N VAL A 54 -7.50 32.28 11.52
CA VAL A 54 -7.12 33.09 10.35
C VAL A 54 -6.35 34.34 10.79
N ASP A 55 -6.75 34.96 11.91
CA ASP A 55 -6.06 36.12 12.48
C ASP A 55 -4.65 35.79 13.00
N ALA A 56 -4.40 34.57 13.48
CA ALA A 56 -3.08 34.17 13.97
C ALA A 56 -2.04 33.94 12.85
N VAL A 57 -2.49 33.77 11.60
CA VAL A 57 -1.63 33.64 10.41
C VAL A 57 -1.30 35.02 9.80
N SER A 58 -1.90 36.10 10.32
CA SER A 58 -1.69 37.49 9.86
C SER A 58 -0.42 38.16 10.43
N GLY A 59 0.67 37.41 10.54
CA GLY A 59 2.00 38.01 10.66
C GLY A 59 2.28 38.92 9.46
N PRO A 60 3.06 40.00 9.62
CA PRO A 60 3.29 40.95 8.54
C PRO A 60 3.79 40.23 7.27
N PRO A 61 3.23 40.53 6.08
CA PRO A 61 3.75 40.01 4.82
C PRO A 61 5.11 40.65 4.58
N GLY A 62 6.21 40.02 5.01
CA GLY A 62 7.47 40.75 4.95
C GLY A 62 8.78 40.09 5.38
N GLU A 63 8.81 38.89 5.95
CA GLU A 63 10.06 38.12 5.94
C GLU A 63 9.94 37.04 4.86
N VAL A 64 10.34 37.43 3.65
CA VAL A 64 10.85 36.47 2.68
C VAL A 64 12.02 35.80 3.40
N TRP A 65 11.78 34.65 4.01
CA TRP A 65 12.87 33.76 4.40
C TRP A 65 13.66 33.54 3.11
N GLU A 66 14.86 34.12 3.03
CA GLU A 66 15.75 33.87 1.92
C GLU A 66 15.82 32.35 1.77
N LYS A 67 15.55 31.87 0.55
CA LYS A 67 15.78 30.48 0.21
C LYS A 67 17.28 30.26 0.17
N ASP A 68 17.94 30.32 1.33
CA ASP A 68 19.35 29.98 1.55
C ASP A 68 19.57 28.46 1.50
N TRP A 69 18.72 27.79 0.72
CA TRP A 69 18.81 26.40 0.42
C TRP A 69 19.95 26.17 -0.56
N LYS A 70 20.82 25.25 -0.19
CA LYS A 70 21.99 24.84 -0.95
C LYS A 70 21.69 23.51 -1.63
N TRP A 71 21.34 23.55 -2.92
CA TRP A 71 21.07 22.35 -3.73
C TRP A 71 22.22 21.34 -3.69
N ASP A 72 23.45 21.82 -3.55
CA ASP A 72 24.66 21.01 -3.35
C ASP A 72 24.64 20.16 -2.07
N LYS A 73 23.77 20.48 -1.10
CA LYS A 73 23.62 19.73 0.15
C LYS A 73 22.47 18.72 0.17
N PHE A 74 21.58 18.72 -0.82
CA PHE A 74 20.38 17.85 -0.85
C PHE A 74 20.71 16.37 -0.77
N ASP A 75 21.62 15.94 -1.63
CA ASP A 75 22.00 14.55 -1.75
C ASP A 75 23.23 14.21 -0.90
N THR A 76 23.93 15.21 -0.36
CA THR A 76 25.12 14.99 0.46
C THR A 76 24.83 14.96 1.96
N TYR A 77 23.60 15.28 2.38
CA TYR A 77 23.19 15.12 3.77
C TYR A 77 23.20 13.63 4.12
N ASN A 78 24.00 13.22 5.11
CA ASN A 78 23.99 11.84 5.56
C ASN A 78 22.67 11.60 6.32
N PRO A 79 21.75 10.78 5.77
CA PRO A 79 20.42 10.62 6.34
C PRO A 79 20.46 9.88 7.69
N PHE A 80 21.61 9.35 8.10
CA PHE A 80 21.85 8.62 9.33
C PHE A 80 22.59 9.41 10.41
N ASP A 81 22.90 10.70 10.18
CA ASP A 81 23.62 11.53 11.16
C ASP A 81 22.88 11.71 12.49
N HIS A 82 21.58 11.43 12.52
CA HIS A 82 20.73 11.62 13.68
C HIS A 82 19.75 10.46 13.84
N THR A 83 19.48 10.10 15.09
CA THR A 83 18.56 9.03 15.45
C THR A 83 17.12 9.52 15.55
N HIS A 84 16.16 8.60 15.53
CA HIS A 84 14.74 8.92 15.74
C HIS A 84 14.48 9.62 17.09
N GLU A 85 15.28 9.28 18.10
CA GLU A 85 15.20 9.81 19.46
C GLU A 85 15.63 11.28 19.55
N ASP A 86 16.53 11.70 18.64
CA ASP A 86 17.02 13.09 18.56
C ASP A 86 15.95 14.05 18.00
N TYR A 87 15.02 13.56 17.20
CA TYR A 87 14.01 14.40 16.52
C TYR A 87 12.60 14.27 17.09
N CYS A 88 12.29 13.15 17.75
CA CYS A 88 10.97 12.83 18.24
C CYS A 88 11.02 12.47 19.73
N SER A 89 11.32 13.46 20.57
CA SER A 89 11.13 13.32 22.01
C SER A 89 9.64 13.51 22.31
N ALA A 90 8.90 12.41 22.47
CA ALA A 90 7.54 12.48 22.99
C ALA A 90 7.53 13.34 24.27
N PRO A 91 6.61 14.31 24.44
CA PRO A 91 6.59 15.15 25.62
C PRO A 91 6.47 14.26 26.86
N SER A 92 7.56 14.15 27.59
CA SER A 92 7.67 13.35 28.80
C SER A 92 6.74 13.95 29.86
N GLY A 93 5.67 13.23 30.19
CA GLY A 93 4.82 13.54 31.35
C GLY A 93 3.35 13.84 31.07
N HIS A 94 2.90 14.01 29.83
CA HIS A 94 1.48 14.17 29.52
C HIS A 94 0.91 12.93 28.83
N LYS A 95 -0.01 12.22 29.50
CA LYS A 95 -0.87 11.23 28.83
C LYS A 95 -1.69 11.96 27.77
N LEU A 96 -1.37 11.75 26.49
CA LEU A 96 -2.24 12.21 25.41
C LEU A 96 -3.64 11.61 25.61
N THR A 97 -4.64 12.47 25.66
CA THR A 97 -6.06 12.08 25.81
C THR A 97 -6.59 11.40 24.55
N GLN A 98 -5.98 11.67 23.39
CA GLN A 98 -6.26 11.00 22.12
C GLN A 98 -4.95 10.67 21.38
N ARG A 99 -4.86 9.43 20.88
CA ARG A 99 -3.75 8.92 20.06
C ARG A 99 -4.08 9.02 18.58
N ILE A 100 -3.06 8.91 17.73
CA ILE A 100 -3.24 8.79 16.28
C ILE A 100 -4.07 7.54 15.98
N PRO A 101 -5.25 7.67 15.35
CA PRO A 101 -6.06 6.53 14.96
C PRO A 101 -5.32 5.64 13.97
N LYS A 102 -5.39 4.32 14.14
CA LYS A 102 -4.77 3.36 13.21
C LYS A 102 -5.68 3.11 12.00
N ILE A 103 -5.96 4.17 11.25
CA ILE A 103 -6.68 4.17 9.96
C ILE A 103 -5.77 4.82 8.92
N VAL A 104 -5.87 4.39 7.68
CA VAL A 104 -5.03 4.91 6.58
C VAL A 104 -5.88 5.66 5.57
N HIS A 105 -5.34 6.75 5.03
CA HIS A 105 -5.92 7.58 3.99
C HIS A 105 -4.98 7.67 2.78
N TYR A 106 -5.54 7.42 1.60
CA TYR A 106 -4.94 7.71 0.30
C TYR A 106 -5.79 8.73 -0.44
N VAL A 107 -5.18 9.53 -1.31
CA VAL A 107 -5.88 10.42 -2.25
C VAL A 107 -5.41 10.08 -3.67
N PHE A 108 -6.34 9.89 -4.61
CA PHE A 108 -6.00 9.59 -6.00
C PHE A 108 -7.11 9.98 -6.99
N GLY A 109 -6.77 10.13 -8.26
CA GLY A 109 -7.76 10.38 -9.30
C GLY A 109 -8.40 11.75 -9.19
N MET A 110 -7.59 12.79 -8.95
CA MET A 110 -8.04 14.20 -8.90
C MET A 110 -8.34 14.77 -10.31
N ARG A 111 -7.98 14.04 -11.37
CA ARG A 111 -8.30 14.35 -12.77
C ARG A 111 -8.85 13.13 -13.51
N PRO A 112 -9.67 13.34 -14.55
CA PRO A 112 -10.25 12.24 -15.33
C PRO A 112 -9.20 11.45 -16.12
N ASP A 113 -8.10 12.09 -16.50
CA ASP A 113 -6.98 11.48 -17.24
C ASP A 113 -5.87 10.94 -16.34
N PHE A 114 -6.04 11.02 -15.01
CA PHE A 114 -5.03 10.65 -14.01
C PHE A 114 -3.65 11.31 -14.23
N GLY A 115 -3.60 12.47 -14.91
CA GLY A 115 -2.33 13.11 -15.29
C GLY A 115 -1.48 12.26 -16.24
N GLY A 116 -2.10 11.37 -17.02
CA GLY A 116 -1.40 10.42 -17.89
C GLY A 116 -0.84 9.20 -17.16
N LYS A 117 -1.13 9.04 -15.86
CA LYS A 117 -0.61 7.96 -15.01
C LYS A 117 -1.76 7.20 -14.35
N PRO A 118 -2.37 6.23 -15.07
CA PRO A 118 -3.44 5.43 -14.51
C PRO A 118 -2.93 4.60 -13.32
N PHE A 119 -3.86 4.12 -12.49
CA PHE A 119 -3.54 3.23 -11.37
C PHE A 119 -2.85 1.97 -11.90
N ASN A 120 -1.70 1.62 -11.33
CA ASN A 120 -0.78 0.64 -11.88
C ASN A 120 -0.23 -0.30 -10.78
N PHE A 121 0.75 -1.12 -11.14
CA PHE A 121 1.35 -2.10 -10.25
C PHE A 121 1.97 -1.48 -8.99
N VAL A 122 2.65 -0.35 -9.11
CA VAL A 122 3.29 0.35 -7.98
C VAL A 122 2.24 0.80 -6.98
N HIS A 123 1.16 1.42 -7.45
CA HIS A 123 0.04 1.85 -6.61
C HIS A 123 -0.62 0.68 -5.86
N TYR A 124 -0.76 -0.48 -6.52
CA TYR A 124 -1.23 -1.71 -5.86
C TYR A 124 -0.26 -2.18 -4.76
N LEU A 125 1.05 -2.15 -5.00
CA LEU A 125 2.05 -2.50 -3.99
C LEU A 125 2.04 -1.55 -2.79
N GLY A 126 1.80 -0.24 -3.02
CA GLY A 126 1.60 0.72 -1.94
C GLY A 126 0.47 0.30 -1.00
N VAL A 127 -0.72 0.05 -1.56
CA VAL A 127 -1.89 -0.42 -0.80
C VAL A 127 -1.63 -1.78 -0.11
N LEU A 128 -1.02 -2.73 -0.83
CA LEU A 128 -0.71 -4.05 -0.30
C LEU A 128 0.28 -3.99 0.87
N SER A 129 1.29 -3.13 0.77
CA SER A 129 2.31 -2.96 1.81
C SER A 129 1.67 -2.44 3.10
N VAL A 130 0.77 -1.46 3.02
CA VAL A 130 -0.02 -0.98 4.17
C VAL A 130 -0.84 -2.09 4.78
N HIS A 131 -1.60 -2.83 3.95
CA HIS A 131 -2.44 -3.92 4.42
C HIS A 131 -1.62 -4.98 5.19
N LYS A 132 -0.43 -5.34 4.68
CA LYS A 132 0.44 -6.35 5.28
C LYS A 132 1.19 -5.87 6.52
N ARG A 133 1.69 -4.62 6.51
CA ARG A 133 2.64 -4.10 7.51
C ARG A 133 1.98 -3.29 8.59
N ILE A 134 1.20 -2.27 8.21
CA ILE A 134 0.49 -1.42 9.17
C ILE A 134 -0.66 -2.23 9.79
N ARG A 135 -1.39 -3.02 8.99
CA ARG A 135 -2.62 -3.71 9.41
C ARG A 135 -3.60 -2.72 10.09
N PRO A 136 -4.02 -1.66 9.38
CA PRO A 136 -4.92 -0.67 9.95
C PRO A 136 -6.33 -1.24 10.10
N LYS A 137 -7.16 -0.55 10.89
CA LYS A 137 -8.59 -0.90 11.03
C LYS A 137 -9.35 -0.74 9.71
N ALA A 138 -8.94 0.23 8.91
CA ALA A 138 -9.48 0.50 7.58
C ALA A 138 -8.44 1.25 6.74
N ILE A 139 -8.49 1.06 5.42
CA ILE A 139 -7.76 1.83 4.42
C ILE A 139 -8.81 2.56 3.59
N TYR A 140 -8.77 3.88 3.58
CA TYR A 140 -9.69 4.72 2.80
C TYR A 140 -8.98 5.27 1.58
N LEU A 141 -9.56 5.09 0.40
CA LEU A 141 -9.11 5.75 -0.82
C LEU A 141 -10.11 6.84 -1.20
N HIS A 142 -9.64 8.09 -1.12
CA HIS A 142 -10.39 9.29 -1.46
C HIS A 142 -10.16 9.64 -2.93
N PHE A 143 -11.22 9.74 -3.72
CA PHE A 143 -11.09 9.94 -5.16
C PHE A 143 -12.15 10.86 -5.75
N LEU A 144 -11.79 11.54 -6.84
CA LEU A 144 -12.73 12.27 -7.68
C LEU A 144 -13.13 11.43 -8.90
N TYR A 145 -12.19 10.73 -9.52
CA TYR A 145 -12.43 9.79 -10.61
C TYR A 145 -11.93 8.40 -10.20
N GLU A 146 -12.83 7.41 -10.25
CA GLU A 146 -12.47 6.05 -9.81
C GLU A 146 -11.49 5.43 -10.80
N PRO A 147 -10.40 4.81 -10.33
CA PRO A 147 -9.49 4.09 -11.21
C PRO A 147 -10.14 2.86 -11.83
N LYS A 148 -9.42 2.27 -12.79
CA LYS A 148 -9.81 1.02 -13.47
C LYS A 148 -8.55 0.20 -13.74
N GLY A 149 -8.73 -1.06 -14.11
CA GLY A 149 -7.66 -1.95 -14.55
C GLY A 149 -7.32 -3.03 -13.53
N LEU A 150 -6.47 -3.97 -13.95
CA LEU A 150 -6.16 -5.18 -13.19
C LEU A 150 -5.67 -4.89 -11.77
N TRP A 151 -4.71 -3.98 -11.65
CA TRP A 151 -4.10 -3.61 -10.37
C TRP A 151 -5.07 -2.86 -9.47
N TRP A 152 -5.96 -2.06 -10.07
CA TRP A 152 -7.03 -1.41 -9.34
C TRP A 152 -8.01 -2.41 -8.75
N GLU A 153 -8.50 -3.40 -9.51
CA GLU A 153 -9.44 -4.39 -8.98
C GLU A 153 -8.85 -5.18 -7.79
N LYS A 154 -7.54 -5.46 -7.83
CA LYS A 154 -6.83 -6.07 -6.70
C LYS A 154 -6.74 -5.13 -5.48
N ALA A 155 -6.42 -3.85 -5.69
CA ALA A 155 -6.34 -2.87 -4.62
C ALA A 155 -7.72 -2.55 -4.02
N LYS A 156 -8.76 -2.49 -4.86
CA LYS A 156 -10.15 -2.16 -4.49
C LYS A 156 -10.71 -3.11 -3.43
N ALA A 157 -10.33 -4.38 -3.45
CA ALA A 157 -10.70 -5.37 -2.44
C ALA A 157 -10.11 -5.08 -1.04
N LEU A 158 -9.09 -4.22 -0.93
CA LEU A 158 -8.39 -3.89 0.31
C LEU A 158 -8.75 -2.51 0.87
N VAL A 159 -9.52 -1.70 0.12
CA VAL A 159 -9.81 -0.31 0.48
C VAL A 159 -11.31 -0.05 0.56
N THR A 160 -11.68 0.92 1.40
CA THR A 160 -13.00 1.54 1.40
C THR A 160 -12.96 2.80 0.54
N LEU A 161 -13.86 2.87 -0.44
CA LEU A 161 -13.96 3.98 -1.38
C LEU A 161 -14.70 5.16 -0.76
N VAL A 162 -14.11 6.36 -0.86
CA VAL A 162 -14.71 7.61 -0.40
C VAL A 162 -14.64 8.64 -1.52
N LYS A 163 -15.78 9.25 -1.86
CA LYS A 163 -15.80 10.33 -2.85
C LYS A 163 -15.19 11.59 -2.24
N ALA A 164 -14.11 12.08 -2.81
CA ALA A 164 -13.49 13.35 -2.42
C ALA A 164 -14.30 14.53 -2.97
N ARG A 165 -14.24 15.68 -2.28
CA ARG A 165 -14.71 16.95 -2.85
C ARG A 165 -13.76 17.39 -3.96
N ASN A 166 -14.28 18.08 -4.97
CA ASN A 166 -13.45 18.73 -5.98
C ASN A 166 -12.94 20.06 -5.41
N VAL A 167 -11.62 20.15 -5.16
CA VAL A 167 -11.00 21.35 -4.59
C VAL A 167 -10.61 22.30 -5.73
N THR A 168 -11.53 23.13 -6.20
CA THR A 168 -11.22 24.13 -7.24
C THR A 168 -10.80 25.49 -6.67
N ALA A 169 -11.06 25.71 -5.37
CA ALA A 169 -10.67 26.92 -4.66
C ALA A 169 -10.52 26.66 -3.15
N MET A 170 -9.69 27.47 -2.50
CA MET A 170 -9.47 27.49 -1.05
C MET A 170 -9.23 28.95 -0.60
N TYR A 171 -10.00 29.44 0.37
CA TYR A 171 -9.93 30.83 0.85
C TYR A 171 -9.98 31.92 -0.25
N GLY A 172 -10.76 31.68 -1.31
CA GLY A 172 -10.86 32.59 -2.46
C GLY A 172 -9.72 32.46 -3.48
N HIS A 173 -8.69 31.68 -3.19
CA HIS A 173 -7.63 31.35 -4.14
C HIS A 173 -8.03 30.17 -5.02
N THR A 174 -7.74 30.26 -6.31
CA THR A 174 -7.97 29.16 -7.25
C THR A 174 -6.95 28.06 -7.01
N ILE A 175 -7.41 26.80 -7.04
CA ILE A 175 -6.54 25.62 -6.94
C ILE A 175 -6.66 24.84 -8.24
N SER A 176 -5.71 25.09 -9.14
CA SER A 176 -5.71 24.52 -10.48
C SER A 176 -4.97 23.18 -10.56
N ASN A 177 -3.93 23.00 -9.74
CA ASN A 177 -3.08 21.82 -9.83
C ASN A 177 -3.59 20.64 -8.98
N PRO A 178 -3.77 19.45 -9.56
CA PRO A 178 -4.21 18.23 -8.86
C PRO A 178 -3.39 17.84 -7.65
N ALA A 179 -2.08 18.09 -7.65
CA ALA A 179 -1.23 17.77 -6.52
C ALA A 179 -1.53 18.71 -5.33
N HIS A 180 -1.74 20.00 -5.58
CA HIS A 180 -2.21 20.94 -4.55
C HIS A 180 -3.63 20.62 -4.06
N GLN A 181 -4.51 20.12 -4.95
CA GLN A 181 -5.82 19.61 -4.53
C GLN A 181 -5.66 18.44 -3.55
N ALA A 182 -4.75 17.50 -3.84
CA ALA A 182 -4.44 16.38 -2.97
C ALA A 182 -3.78 16.84 -1.65
N ASP A 183 -2.95 17.88 -1.67
CA ASP A 183 -2.35 18.49 -0.47
C ASP A 183 -3.39 19.08 0.48
N ILE A 184 -4.43 19.72 -0.07
CA ILE A 184 -5.53 20.23 0.75
C ILE A 184 -6.35 19.07 1.32
N ILE A 185 -6.75 18.10 0.48
CA ILE A 185 -7.57 16.97 0.91
C ILE A 185 -6.85 16.18 2.02
N ARG A 186 -5.56 15.84 1.86
CA ARG A 186 -4.83 15.08 2.89
C ARG A 186 -4.79 15.80 4.24
N LEU A 187 -4.63 17.13 4.24
CA LEU A 187 -4.66 17.93 5.46
C LEU A 187 -6.07 17.99 6.07
N GLU A 188 -7.12 18.13 5.26
CA GLU A 188 -8.51 18.06 5.74
C GLU A 188 -8.82 16.72 6.39
N LEU A 189 -8.34 15.61 5.81
CA LEU A 189 -8.53 14.27 6.35
C LEU A 189 -7.82 14.10 7.69
N LEU A 190 -6.54 14.48 7.77
CA LEU A 190 -5.77 14.40 9.01
C LEU A 190 -6.31 15.33 10.10
N GLN A 191 -6.75 16.54 9.73
CA GLN A 191 -7.34 17.49 10.67
C GLN A 191 -8.68 16.98 11.21
N ARG A 192 -9.54 16.40 10.36
CA ARG A 192 -10.89 15.97 10.75
C ARG A 192 -10.90 14.61 11.44
N TRP A 193 -10.22 13.63 10.86
CA TRP A 193 -10.30 12.22 11.27
C TRP A 193 -9.03 11.71 11.95
N GLY A 194 -7.94 12.48 11.89
CA GLY A 194 -6.61 11.95 12.20
C GLY A 194 -6.23 10.82 11.25
N GLY A 195 -5.34 9.95 11.71
CA GLY A 195 -4.94 8.76 10.99
C GLY A 195 -3.54 8.85 10.43
N ILE A 196 -3.30 8.02 9.43
CA ILE A 196 -2.05 7.91 8.68
C ILE A 196 -2.37 8.26 7.23
N TYR A 197 -1.80 9.33 6.71
CA TYR A 197 -1.84 9.65 5.30
C TYR A 197 -0.59 9.11 4.61
N LEU A 198 -0.78 8.52 3.43
CA LEU A 198 0.29 8.06 2.56
C LEU A 198 -0.03 8.46 1.10
N ASP A 199 0.97 8.86 0.33
CA ASP A 199 0.86 8.86 -1.14
C ASP A 199 0.84 7.40 -1.64
N LEU A 200 0.16 7.13 -2.76
CA LEU A 200 -0.05 5.75 -3.25
C LEU A 200 1.25 5.05 -3.69
N ASP A 201 2.28 5.81 -4.00
CA ASP A 201 3.62 5.36 -4.37
C ASP A 201 4.56 5.30 -3.15
N VAL A 202 4.02 5.20 -1.93
CA VAL A 202 4.77 4.87 -0.72
C VAL A 202 4.71 3.37 -0.45
N LEU A 203 5.88 2.72 -0.36
CA LEU A 203 6.00 1.35 0.12
C LEU A 203 6.29 1.33 1.62
N VAL A 204 5.44 0.64 2.38
CA VAL A 204 5.62 0.47 3.82
C VAL A 204 6.40 -0.81 4.12
N PHE A 205 7.38 -0.69 5.00
CA PHE A 205 8.28 -1.77 5.39
C PHE A 205 8.02 -2.27 6.81
N GLN A 206 7.69 -1.34 7.73
CA GLN A 206 7.50 -1.62 9.15
C GLN A 206 6.12 -1.14 9.65
N PRO A 207 5.59 -1.74 10.73
CA PRO A 207 4.39 -1.22 11.38
C PRO A 207 4.66 0.17 11.98
N PHE A 208 3.65 1.04 11.96
CA PHE A 208 3.75 2.42 12.48
C PHE A 208 3.34 2.52 13.96
N ASP A 209 3.10 1.40 14.65
CA ASP A 209 2.56 1.35 16.02
C ASP A 209 3.36 2.18 17.02
N SER A 210 4.69 2.17 16.88
CA SER A 210 5.61 2.98 17.68
C SER A 210 5.40 4.49 17.50
N LEU A 211 4.78 4.94 16.41
CA LEU A 211 4.58 6.36 16.10
C LEU A 211 3.22 6.89 16.53
N LEU A 212 2.26 6.01 16.83
CA LEU A 212 0.85 6.38 17.09
C LEU A 212 0.62 7.13 18.40
N HIS A 213 1.64 7.23 19.24
CA HIS A 213 1.59 7.96 20.51
C HIS A 213 1.96 9.44 20.38
N ASN A 214 2.20 9.94 19.16
CA ASN A 214 2.50 11.35 18.89
C ASN A 214 1.23 12.17 18.56
N THR A 215 1.37 13.49 18.48
CA THR A 215 0.28 14.40 18.06
C THR A 215 0.22 14.55 16.54
N PHE A 216 1.37 14.77 15.91
CA PHE A 216 1.57 14.82 14.47
C PHE A 216 2.96 14.26 14.16
N VAL A 217 3.13 13.51 13.07
CA VAL A 217 4.41 12.93 12.63
C VAL A 217 4.62 13.22 11.16
N ILE A 218 5.83 13.65 10.79
CA ILE A 218 6.25 13.91 9.39
C ILE A 218 7.77 13.71 9.28
N GLY A 219 8.31 13.49 8.08
CA GLY A 219 9.76 13.30 7.86
C GLY A 219 10.41 14.43 7.07
N TYR A 220 11.72 14.62 7.29
CA TYR A 220 12.55 15.50 6.46
C TYR A 220 12.74 14.95 5.06
N GLU A 221 12.62 15.82 4.06
CA GLU A 221 13.06 15.57 2.69
C GLU A 221 14.45 16.18 2.53
N GLY A 222 15.51 15.40 2.33
CA GLY A 222 16.88 15.96 2.17
C GLY A 222 17.52 16.59 3.43
N GLY A 223 16.91 16.43 4.61
CA GLY A 223 17.47 16.84 5.91
C GLY A 223 16.88 18.14 6.51
N PRO A 224 17.36 18.57 7.70
CA PRO A 224 16.80 19.72 8.43
C PRO A 224 16.88 21.07 7.72
N GLU A 225 17.78 21.21 6.75
CA GLU A 225 18.00 22.47 6.01
C GLU A 225 17.02 22.65 4.83
N TYR A 226 16.34 21.58 4.36
CA TYR A 226 15.48 21.66 3.18
C TYR A 226 13.99 21.83 3.52
N GLY A 227 13.32 20.74 3.88
CA GLY A 227 11.86 20.70 3.89
C GLY A 227 11.31 19.42 4.51
N MET A 228 10.00 19.30 4.57
CA MET A 228 9.31 18.13 5.11
C MET A 228 8.37 17.53 4.07
N GLY A 229 8.59 16.27 3.72
CA GLY A 229 7.78 15.60 2.71
C GLY A 229 6.38 15.26 3.24
N ASN A 230 5.36 15.66 2.49
CA ASN A 230 3.97 15.46 2.85
C ASN A 230 3.38 14.14 2.29
N SER A 231 4.23 13.21 1.85
CA SER A 231 3.84 11.90 1.32
C SER A 231 3.64 10.85 2.41
N VAL A 232 4.17 11.07 3.62
CA VAL A 232 3.93 10.23 4.81
C VAL A 232 3.68 11.13 6.01
N MET A 233 2.45 11.12 6.52
CA MET A 233 2.05 11.96 7.65
C MET A 233 1.13 11.20 8.59
N LEU A 234 1.29 11.40 9.89
CA LEU A 234 0.38 10.83 10.89
C LEU A 234 -0.15 11.97 11.76
N SER A 235 -1.42 11.91 12.14
CA SER A 235 -2.01 12.95 12.98
C SER A 235 -3.08 12.40 13.91
N LYS A 236 -3.15 12.91 15.14
CA LYS A 236 -4.40 12.84 15.90
C LYS A 236 -5.46 13.73 15.23
N PRO A 237 -6.76 13.46 15.42
CA PRO A 237 -7.79 14.42 15.03
C PRO A 237 -7.55 15.77 15.68
N GLN A 238 -7.82 16.85 14.94
CA GLN A 238 -7.71 18.22 15.40
C GLN A 238 -6.34 18.51 16.02
N SER A 239 -5.26 18.00 15.41
CA SER A 239 -3.91 18.40 15.81
C SER A 239 -3.72 19.88 15.50
N LYS A 240 -3.00 20.60 16.37
CA LYS A 240 -2.74 22.02 16.12
C LYS A 240 -1.88 22.18 14.87
N PHE A 241 -0.89 21.31 14.68
CA PHE A 241 -0.03 21.33 13.51
C PHE A 241 -0.81 21.24 12.19
N ALA A 242 -1.68 20.22 12.02
CA ALA A 242 -2.49 20.09 10.80
C ALA A 242 -3.46 21.27 10.61
N THR A 243 -4.04 21.77 11.70
CA THR A 243 -4.99 22.89 11.68
C THR A 243 -4.31 24.18 11.24
N HIS A 244 -3.15 24.50 11.80
CA HIS A 244 -2.37 25.67 11.43
C HIS A 244 -1.85 25.56 9.99
N TRP A 245 -1.36 24.38 9.58
CA TRP A 245 -0.92 24.14 8.21
C TRP A 245 -2.05 24.35 7.21
N LEU A 246 -3.24 23.79 7.44
CA LEU A 246 -4.40 24.02 6.58
C LEU A 246 -4.81 25.50 6.52
N ALA A 247 -4.67 26.25 7.61
CA ALA A 247 -4.95 27.68 7.65
C ALA A 247 -3.98 28.52 6.79
N THR A 248 -2.74 28.06 6.58
CA THR A 248 -1.76 28.77 5.72
C THR A 248 -2.18 28.88 4.25
N TYR A 249 -3.14 28.07 3.80
CA TYR A 249 -3.73 28.20 2.47
C TYR A 249 -4.50 29.50 2.29
N ALA A 250 -4.78 30.27 3.35
CA ALA A 250 -5.29 31.64 3.23
C ALA A 250 -4.29 32.58 2.52
N ALA A 251 -2.99 32.24 2.55
CA ALA A 251 -1.92 32.91 1.83
C ALA A 251 -1.43 32.11 0.60
N PHE A 252 -2.24 31.16 0.10
CA PHE A 252 -1.89 30.38 -1.09
C PHE A 252 -1.75 31.27 -2.33
N SER A 253 -0.78 30.94 -3.19
CA SER A 253 -0.58 31.60 -4.47
C SER A 253 -0.04 30.62 -5.49
N ASP A 254 -0.74 30.47 -6.61
CA ASP A 254 -0.29 29.68 -7.78
C ASP A 254 0.99 30.29 -8.44
N GLN A 255 1.41 31.49 -8.04
CA GLN A 255 2.65 32.12 -8.50
C GLN A 255 3.85 31.84 -7.58
N ALA A 256 3.61 31.28 -6.39
CA ALA A 256 4.67 30.91 -5.48
C ALA A 256 5.44 29.67 -5.98
N ASP A 257 6.45 29.26 -5.21
CA ASP A 257 7.13 28.00 -5.47
C ASP A 257 6.15 26.83 -5.43
N TRP A 258 6.29 25.91 -6.37
CA TRP A 258 5.51 24.68 -6.44
C TRP A 258 5.46 23.93 -5.08
N ALA A 259 6.59 23.93 -4.37
CA ALA A 259 6.79 23.23 -3.11
C ALA A 259 6.46 24.08 -1.85
N GLU A 260 6.03 25.33 -2.02
CA GLU A 260 5.85 26.29 -0.92
C GLU A 260 4.94 25.76 0.18
N HIS A 261 3.68 25.43 -0.15
CA HIS A 261 2.71 24.93 0.82
C HIS A 261 2.86 23.43 1.12
N SER A 262 3.53 22.69 0.25
CA SER A 262 3.65 21.23 0.34
C SER A 262 4.84 20.79 1.20
N ILE A 263 5.98 21.50 1.09
CA ILE A 263 7.28 21.07 1.62
C ILE A 263 7.90 22.11 2.55
N PHE A 264 7.88 23.39 2.18
CA PHE A 264 8.55 24.45 2.95
C PHE A 264 7.70 24.95 4.12
N MET A 265 6.40 25.12 3.91
CA MET A 265 5.47 25.55 4.95
C MET A 265 5.43 24.63 6.18
N PRO A 266 5.32 23.29 6.07
CA PRO A 266 5.37 22.42 7.25
C PRO A 266 6.70 22.56 8.01
N ARG A 267 7.81 22.79 7.30
CA ARG A 267 9.09 23.05 7.96
C ARG A 267 9.07 24.34 8.78
N ARG A 268 8.53 25.44 8.24
CA ARG A 268 8.39 26.70 8.98
C ARG A 268 7.53 26.51 10.23
N LEU A 269 6.38 25.85 10.08
CA LEU A 269 5.50 25.54 11.21
C LEU A 269 6.16 24.64 12.25
N ALA A 270 7.03 23.71 11.84
CA ALA A 270 7.74 22.86 12.80
C ALA A 270 8.77 23.63 13.64
N ILE A 271 9.37 24.68 13.08
CA ILE A 271 10.26 25.60 13.81
C ILE A 271 9.45 26.46 14.80
N GLU A 272 8.27 26.93 14.38
CA GLU A 272 7.39 27.77 15.22
C GLU A 272 6.65 26.97 16.30
N MET A 273 6.30 25.71 16.00
CA MET A 273 5.47 24.84 16.83
C MET A 273 6.14 23.49 17.15
N PRO A 274 7.40 23.45 17.66
CA PRO A 274 8.18 22.22 17.78
C PRO A 274 7.59 21.20 18.77
N LYS A 275 6.67 21.62 19.65
CA LYS A 275 5.97 20.72 20.60
C LYS A 275 4.74 20.04 20.00
N GLU A 276 4.29 20.48 18.83
CA GLU A 276 3.05 19.99 18.20
C GLU A 276 3.32 18.96 17.10
N VAL A 277 4.58 18.75 16.73
CA VAL A 277 5.04 17.82 15.69
C VAL A 277 6.26 17.02 16.13
N CYS A 278 6.24 15.73 15.80
CA CYS A 278 7.37 14.82 15.85
C CYS A 278 7.95 14.74 14.44
N VAL A 279 9.16 15.22 14.26
CA VAL A 279 9.84 15.18 12.96
C VAL A 279 10.71 13.93 12.89
N MET A 280 10.72 13.24 11.77
CA MET A 280 11.47 12.00 11.57
C MET A 280 12.68 12.25 10.68
N PRO A 281 13.79 11.51 10.88
CA PRO A 281 14.96 11.60 10.00
C PRO A 281 14.58 11.19 8.56
N PRO A 282 15.35 11.63 7.53
CA PRO A 282 15.03 11.30 6.14
C PRO A 282 14.87 9.80 5.87
N HIS A 283 15.75 8.97 6.46
CA HIS A 283 15.71 7.51 6.32
C HIS A 283 14.46 6.85 6.92
N ALA A 284 13.65 7.55 7.72
CA ALA A 284 12.41 6.98 8.21
C ALA A 284 11.40 6.75 7.08
N PHE A 285 11.29 7.70 6.15
CA PHE A 285 10.20 7.72 5.15
C PHE A 285 10.63 8.06 3.72
N LEU A 286 11.62 8.94 3.55
CA LEU A 286 11.86 9.67 2.29
C LEU A 286 13.22 9.40 1.66
N PHE A 287 14.14 8.72 2.35
CA PHE A 287 15.44 8.33 1.79
C PHE A 287 15.41 6.88 1.27
N PRO A 288 16.04 6.59 0.11
CA PRO A 288 16.72 7.51 -0.80
C PRO A 288 15.77 8.54 -1.43
N LEU A 289 16.27 9.72 -1.80
CA LEU A 289 15.42 10.81 -2.30
C LEU A 289 15.00 10.60 -3.76
N TRP A 290 14.10 11.45 -4.25
CA TRP A 290 13.66 11.47 -5.65
C TRP A 290 14.72 12.00 -6.65
N SER A 291 15.85 12.48 -6.13
CA SER A 291 16.96 13.04 -6.90
C SER A 291 17.62 12.01 -7.83
N ASP A 292 18.48 12.50 -8.72
CA ASP A 292 19.25 11.63 -9.63
C ASP A 292 20.08 10.60 -8.86
N HIS A 293 20.75 11.03 -7.79
CA HIS A 293 21.52 10.13 -6.94
C HIS A 293 20.63 9.09 -6.24
N GLY A 294 19.50 9.51 -5.65
CA GLY A 294 18.57 8.58 -5.01
C GLY A 294 17.97 7.56 -5.99
N ARG A 295 17.68 7.99 -7.22
CA ARG A 295 17.26 7.11 -8.31
C ARG A 295 18.36 6.14 -8.72
N GLU A 296 19.60 6.60 -8.86
CA GLU A 296 20.75 5.71 -9.13
C GLU A 296 20.88 4.63 -8.04
N VAL A 297 20.81 5.01 -6.76
CA VAL A 297 20.87 4.07 -5.64
C VAL A 297 19.78 3.00 -5.74
N MET A 298 18.55 3.38 -6.11
CA MET A 298 17.39 2.50 -6.07
C MET A 298 17.22 1.62 -7.32
N TYR A 299 17.55 2.15 -8.50
CA TYR A 299 17.20 1.53 -9.77
C TYR A 299 18.38 0.94 -10.53
N SER A 300 19.63 1.28 -10.18
CA SER A 300 20.81 0.68 -10.82
C SER A 300 20.86 -0.83 -10.59
N GLU A 301 21.36 -1.54 -11.59
CA GLU A 301 21.60 -2.97 -11.50
C GLU A 301 22.72 -3.26 -10.52
N LEU A 302 22.51 -4.26 -9.66
CA LEU A 302 23.48 -4.74 -8.71
C LEU A 302 24.21 -5.95 -9.27
N ASP A 303 25.46 -6.14 -8.87
CA ASP A 303 26.11 -7.43 -9.07
C ASP A 303 25.46 -8.52 -8.19
N THR A 304 25.79 -9.78 -8.46
CA THR A 304 25.21 -10.93 -7.74
C THR A 304 25.44 -10.84 -6.23
N SER A 305 26.63 -10.41 -5.80
CA SER A 305 26.99 -10.34 -4.39
C SER A 305 26.25 -9.21 -3.67
N GLU A 306 26.09 -8.07 -4.33
CA GLU A 306 25.29 -6.94 -3.85
C GLU A 306 23.81 -7.29 -3.75
N ALA A 307 23.26 -7.95 -4.78
CA ALA A 307 21.86 -8.40 -4.79
C ALA A 307 21.58 -9.44 -3.68
N GLU A 308 22.52 -10.35 -3.42
CA GLU A 308 22.46 -11.29 -2.30
C GLU A 308 22.51 -10.56 -0.96
N ASN A 309 23.40 -9.60 -0.78
CA ASN A 309 23.50 -8.80 0.45
C ASN A 309 22.22 -8.01 0.73
N VAL A 310 21.63 -7.38 -0.28
CA VAL A 310 20.34 -6.69 -0.17
C VAL A 310 19.24 -7.70 0.19
N THR A 311 19.20 -8.86 -0.46
CA THR A 311 18.21 -9.91 -0.17
C THR A 311 18.33 -10.43 1.27
N VAL A 312 19.55 -10.66 1.77
CA VAL A 312 19.81 -11.06 3.16
C VAL A 312 19.38 -9.96 4.11
N THR A 313 19.69 -8.70 3.79
CA THR A 313 19.26 -7.54 4.58
C THR A 313 17.74 -7.48 4.71
N LEU A 314 17.00 -7.63 3.60
CA LEU A 314 15.54 -7.63 3.61
C LEU A 314 14.95 -8.82 4.40
N ARG A 315 15.59 -9.98 4.35
CA ARG A 315 15.11 -11.21 5.02
C ARG A 315 15.55 -11.36 6.47
N GLY A 316 16.56 -10.60 6.90
CA GLY A 316 17.21 -10.73 8.20
C GLY A 316 18.08 -11.99 8.30
N ALA A 317 19.25 -11.86 8.94
CA ALA A 317 20.20 -12.98 9.12
C ALA A 317 19.66 -14.12 10.01
N ASP A 318 18.65 -13.86 10.83
CA ASP A 318 18.00 -14.82 11.74
C ASP A 318 16.63 -15.31 11.23
N GLY A 319 16.27 -14.99 9.97
CA GLY A 319 14.96 -15.29 9.40
C GLY A 319 13.83 -14.38 9.90
N LYS A 320 14.12 -13.37 10.74
CA LYS A 320 13.17 -12.29 11.06
C LYS A 320 13.28 -11.23 9.97
N GLN A 321 12.27 -11.18 9.12
CA GLN A 321 12.23 -10.28 7.96
C GLN A 321 12.34 -8.81 8.41
N TYR A 322 13.51 -8.20 8.22
CA TYR A 322 13.78 -6.77 8.44
C TYR A 322 13.03 -5.90 7.41
N ARG A 323 12.67 -6.44 6.25
CA ARG A 323 11.72 -5.91 5.23
C ARG A 323 11.99 -4.47 4.75
N ALA A 324 13.15 -3.90 5.08
CA ALA A 324 13.57 -2.53 4.77
C ALA A 324 15.05 -2.53 4.34
N LEU A 325 15.47 -1.50 3.60
CA LEU A 325 16.87 -1.38 3.14
C LEU A 325 17.79 -0.84 4.22
N TYR A 326 17.27 0.00 5.11
CA TYR A 326 18.05 0.68 6.13
C TYR A 326 17.47 0.49 7.54
N PRO A 327 18.30 0.48 8.59
CA PRO A 327 17.82 0.48 9.97
C PRO A 327 16.89 1.68 10.25
N GLY A 328 15.80 1.46 10.97
CA GLY A 328 14.85 2.53 11.32
C GLY A 328 13.99 3.04 10.16
N GLN A 329 14.07 2.43 8.97
CA GLN A 329 13.25 2.80 7.82
C GLN A 329 11.85 2.18 7.93
N TYR A 330 10.85 3.05 8.04
CA TYR A 330 9.44 2.67 8.13
C TYR A 330 8.80 2.50 6.75
N ALA A 331 9.16 3.38 5.82
CA ALA A 331 8.63 3.43 4.48
C ALA A 331 9.64 4.03 3.50
N PHE A 332 9.32 3.94 2.21
CA PHE A 332 10.03 4.58 1.12
C PHE A 332 9.03 5.21 0.16
N HIS A 333 9.11 6.53 -0.01
CA HIS A 333 8.38 7.27 -1.02
C HIS A 333 9.12 7.17 -2.37
N ILE A 334 8.50 6.51 -3.33
CA ILE A 334 9.08 6.24 -4.65
C ILE A 334 9.23 7.52 -5.48
N ALA A 335 8.34 8.50 -5.26
CA ALA A 335 8.16 9.67 -6.11
C ALA A 335 8.02 9.26 -7.59
N GLU A 336 6.93 8.53 -7.91
CA GLU A 336 6.68 7.89 -9.20
C GLU A 336 6.90 8.86 -10.36
N THR A 337 6.56 10.14 -10.19
CA THR A 337 6.78 11.14 -11.23
C THR A 337 8.24 11.32 -11.61
N ALA A 338 9.16 11.33 -10.65
CA ALA A 338 10.60 11.41 -10.91
C ALA A 338 11.18 10.07 -11.40
N ALA A 339 10.61 8.95 -10.93
CA ALA A 339 11.07 7.61 -11.24
C ALA A 339 10.36 6.94 -12.43
N TRP A 340 9.49 7.64 -13.14
CA TRP A 340 8.61 7.07 -14.15
C TRP A 340 9.37 6.33 -15.27
N ALA A 341 10.49 6.89 -15.72
CA ALA A 341 11.31 6.31 -16.78
C ALA A 341 11.87 4.93 -16.39
N GLN A 342 12.20 4.75 -15.11
CA GLN A 342 12.69 3.48 -14.56
C GLN A 342 11.52 2.52 -14.26
N LEU A 343 10.42 3.03 -13.70
CA LEU A 343 9.30 2.23 -13.19
C LEU A 343 8.37 1.68 -14.27
N LYS A 344 8.30 2.28 -15.46
CA LYS A 344 7.36 1.84 -16.51
C LYS A 344 7.51 0.38 -16.94
N HIS A 345 8.67 -0.24 -16.66
CA HIS A 345 8.93 -1.66 -16.94
C HIS A 345 8.70 -2.58 -15.73
N TYR A 346 8.50 -2.02 -14.54
CA TYR A 346 8.29 -2.78 -13.32
C TYR A 346 6.88 -3.33 -13.29
N ASN A 347 6.80 -4.64 -13.45
CA ASN A 347 5.58 -5.42 -13.30
C ASN A 347 5.89 -6.71 -12.55
N PHE A 348 4.86 -7.48 -12.26
CA PHE A 348 5.00 -8.73 -11.54
C PHE A 348 5.95 -9.73 -12.21
N ASN A 349 5.93 -9.82 -13.55
CA ASN A 349 6.83 -10.71 -14.30
C ASN A 349 8.29 -10.25 -14.23
N TYR A 350 8.54 -8.94 -14.28
CA TYR A 350 9.87 -8.36 -14.13
C TYR A 350 10.51 -8.78 -12.80
N ILE A 351 9.80 -8.57 -11.69
CA ILE A 351 10.33 -8.89 -10.35
C ILE A 351 10.38 -10.40 -10.05
N LYS A 352 9.77 -11.25 -10.88
CA LYS A 352 9.80 -12.71 -10.76
C LYS A 352 11.06 -13.34 -11.38
N ARG A 353 11.58 -12.79 -12.48
CA ARG A 353 12.63 -13.40 -13.32
C ARG A 353 14.08 -13.18 -12.85
N ASN A 354 14.30 -12.98 -11.54
CA ASN A 354 15.57 -12.55 -10.92
C ASN A 354 15.91 -11.06 -11.13
N PRO A 355 15.22 -10.17 -10.41
CA PRO A 355 15.59 -8.77 -10.39
C PRO A 355 16.91 -8.56 -9.65
N THR A 356 17.72 -7.61 -10.13
CA THR A 356 19.01 -7.26 -9.51
C THR A 356 19.01 -5.86 -8.90
N SER A 357 18.11 -4.93 -9.23
CA SER A 357 18.06 -3.63 -8.55
C SER A 357 17.44 -3.66 -7.15
N ARG A 358 17.84 -2.73 -6.27
CA ARG A 358 17.30 -2.60 -4.89
C ARG A 358 15.79 -2.45 -4.89
N MET A 359 15.26 -1.62 -5.78
CA MET A 359 13.81 -1.40 -5.88
C MET A 359 13.08 -2.70 -6.25
N ALA A 360 13.61 -3.45 -7.21
CA ALA A 360 12.96 -4.66 -7.68
C ALA A 360 13.04 -5.79 -6.64
N LEU A 361 14.14 -5.89 -5.89
CA LEU A 361 14.29 -6.79 -4.74
C LEU A 361 13.30 -6.45 -3.61
N LEU A 362 13.12 -5.16 -3.31
CA LEU A 362 12.12 -4.68 -2.36
C LEU A 362 10.69 -5.06 -2.76
N MET A 363 10.30 -4.75 -4.01
CA MET A 363 8.99 -5.12 -4.54
C MET A 363 8.79 -6.63 -4.50
N ARG A 364 9.82 -7.41 -4.85
CA ARG A 364 9.80 -8.88 -4.79
C ARG A 364 9.60 -9.39 -3.38
N ASP A 365 10.23 -8.81 -2.35
CA ASP A 365 9.98 -9.21 -0.94
C ASP A 365 8.52 -9.00 -0.53
N LEU A 366 7.89 -7.91 -0.97
CA LEU A 366 6.49 -7.59 -0.64
C LEU A 366 5.50 -8.63 -1.19
N VAL A 367 5.79 -9.25 -2.34
CA VAL A 367 4.90 -10.22 -3.00
C VAL A 367 5.44 -11.66 -2.98
N TRP A 368 6.51 -11.93 -2.23
CA TRP A 368 7.18 -13.23 -2.21
C TRP A 368 6.25 -14.42 -1.88
N ASP A 369 5.29 -14.18 -0.99
CA ASP A 369 4.27 -15.15 -0.56
C ASP A 369 3.11 -15.33 -1.55
N ARG A 370 3.07 -14.59 -2.67
CA ARG A 370 1.99 -14.58 -3.67
C ARG A 370 2.47 -14.88 -5.08
N PHE A 371 3.65 -15.48 -5.25
CA PHE A 371 4.19 -15.75 -6.58
C PHE A 371 3.34 -16.72 -7.41
N ASP A 372 2.55 -17.56 -6.75
CA ASP A 372 1.66 -18.55 -7.37
C ASP A 372 0.22 -18.03 -7.59
N ASP A 373 -0.14 -16.88 -7.00
CA ASP A 373 -1.53 -16.35 -6.97
C ASP A 373 -1.79 -15.25 -8.01
N LEU A 374 -0.79 -14.85 -8.80
CA LEU A 374 -0.87 -13.70 -9.69
C LEU A 374 -0.66 -14.12 -11.16
N PRO A 375 -1.50 -13.61 -12.08
CA PRO A 375 -1.47 -14.01 -13.48
C PRO A 375 -0.14 -13.62 -14.12
N ASP A 376 0.39 -14.48 -15.00
CA ASP A 376 1.51 -14.13 -15.87
C ASP A 376 1.02 -13.07 -16.90
N THR A 377 1.08 -11.78 -16.56
CA THR A 377 0.68 -10.70 -17.47
C THR A 377 1.89 -10.05 -18.12
N PRO A 378 1.92 -9.87 -19.46
CA PRO A 378 2.89 -8.99 -20.11
C PRO A 378 2.88 -7.59 -19.49
N ALA A 379 3.97 -6.84 -19.66
CA ALA A 379 4.03 -5.43 -19.31
C ALA A 379 2.79 -4.70 -19.86
N ASP A 380 2.24 -3.75 -19.09
CA ASP A 380 1.08 -2.97 -19.51
C ASP A 380 1.32 -2.46 -20.93
N SER A 381 0.51 -2.94 -21.89
CA SER A 381 0.57 -2.50 -23.27
C SER A 381 0.04 -1.08 -23.32
N HIS A 382 0.93 -0.12 -23.10
CA HIS A 382 0.71 1.24 -23.52
C HIS A 382 0.58 1.21 -25.05
N GLY A 383 -0.58 1.65 -25.53
CA GLY A 383 -0.81 1.81 -26.96
C GLY A 383 0.13 2.87 -27.51
N GLU A 384 1.22 2.42 -28.12
CA GLU A 384 2.03 3.21 -29.05
C GLU A 384 1.78 2.62 -30.46
N GLY A 385 1.58 3.53 -31.41
CA GLY A 385 1.05 3.24 -32.74
C GLY A 385 1.99 2.45 -33.64
N GLU A 386 1.37 1.91 -34.70
CA GLU A 386 1.98 1.25 -35.84
C GLU A 386 3.03 2.12 -36.53
N GLU A 387 4.30 1.69 -36.54
CA GLU A 387 5.32 1.89 -37.60
C GLU A 387 6.34 0.74 -37.35
N GLY A 388 6.55 -0.28 -38.19
CA GLY A 388 7.04 -0.30 -39.57
C GLY A 388 8.10 -1.42 -39.65
N GLU A 389 7.93 -2.34 -40.60
CA GLU A 389 8.75 -3.56 -40.82
C GLU A 389 10.24 -3.29 -41.11
N GLY A 390 11.11 -4.25 -40.75
CA GLY A 390 12.50 -4.31 -41.18
C GLY A 390 13.20 -5.62 -40.81
N ASP A 391 13.32 -6.52 -41.80
CA ASP A 391 14.00 -7.82 -41.79
C ASP A 391 15.55 -7.76 -41.69
N ALA A 392 16.15 -8.80 -41.10
CA ALA A 392 17.40 -9.53 -41.48
C ALA A 392 17.86 -10.42 -40.29
N ALA A 393 17.88 -11.77 -40.32
CA ALA A 393 18.84 -12.72 -40.95
C ALA A 393 20.31 -12.35 -40.66
N GLU A 394 21.28 -13.19 -40.26
CA GLU A 394 21.51 -14.63 -40.01
C GLU A 394 22.89 -14.70 -39.26
N ASP A 395 23.26 -15.85 -38.67
CA ASP A 395 24.52 -16.59 -38.92
C ASP A 395 25.06 -17.41 -37.72
N GLU A 396 25.66 -18.56 -38.06
CA GLU A 396 25.91 -19.78 -37.27
C GLU A 396 27.34 -19.95 -36.68
N GLY A 397 27.50 -20.99 -35.83
CA GLY A 397 28.74 -21.77 -35.65
C GLY A 397 29.58 -21.42 -34.39
N HIS A 398 30.20 -22.33 -33.62
CA HIS A 398 30.67 -23.71 -33.87
C HIS A 398 31.02 -24.44 -32.53
N SER A 399 31.28 -25.74 -32.66
CA SER A 399 31.43 -26.88 -31.74
C SER A 399 32.65 -27.00 -30.79
N GLY A 400 32.57 -27.92 -29.80
CA GLY A 400 33.72 -28.72 -29.30
C GLY A 400 33.54 -29.47 -27.95
N GLU A 401 33.43 -30.81 -27.98
CA GLU A 401 33.53 -31.78 -26.86
C GLU A 401 35.01 -31.96 -26.37
N THR A 402 35.45 -32.57 -25.25
CA THR A 402 35.17 -33.87 -24.56
C THR A 402 35.93 -34.01 -23.20
N GLY A 403 35.44 -34.87 -22.28
CA GLY A 403 36.20 -35.69 -21.28
C GLY A 403 36.50 -35.06 -19.90
N ASP A 404 36.46 -35.72 -18.73
CA ASP A 404 36.43 -37.12 -18.31
C ASP A 404 35.95 -37.21 -16.82
N SER A 405 35.44 -38.37 -16.41
CA SER A 405 34.73 -38.66 -15.16
C SER A 405 35.48 -39.67 -14.27
N SER A 406 35.52 -39.45 -12.96
CA SER A 406 35.41 -40.54 -11.96
C SER A 406 35.35 -39.98 -10.53
N GLY A 407 34.16 -40.03 -9.91
CA GLY A 407 33.96 -39.65 -8.50
C GLY A 407 32.50 -39.74 -7.98
N ASP A 408 31.51 -39.82 -8.87
CA ASP A 408 30.09 -39.58 -8.53
C ASP A 408 29.24 -40.81 -8.18
N GLY A 409 29.78 -42.03 -8.23
CA GLY A 409 28.99 -43.26 -8.10
C GLY A 409 28.37 -43.49 -6.71
N GLU A 410 29.11 -43.23 -5.63
CA GLU A 410 28.67 -43.53 -4.26
C GLU A 410 27.79 -42.42 -3.65
N ARG A 411 28.03 -41.14 -3.98
CA ARG A 411 27.16 -40.03 -3.54
C ARG A 411 25.77 -40.06 -4.18
N SER A 412 25.65 -40.61 -5.39
CA SER A 412 24.39 -40.70 -6.14
C SER A 412 23.38 -41.67 -5.51
N LEU A 413 23.84 -42.82 -5.01
CA LEU A 413 22.97 -43.81 -4.41
C LEU A 413 22.41 -43.36 -3.05
N GLU A 414 23.25 -42.71 -2.23
CA GLU A 414 22.83 -42.19 -0.92
C GLU A 414 21.84 -41.02 -1.06
N ALA A 415 22.06 -40.12 -2.02
CA ALA A 415 21.13 -39.04 -2.33
C ALA A 415 19.77 -39.59 -2.81
N THR A 416 19.79 -40.60 -3.68
CA THR A 416 18.58 -41.26 -4.20
C THR A 416 17.81 -41.97 -3.07
N LEU A 417 18.51 -42.60 -2.12
CA LEU A 417 17.88 -43.26 -0.98
C LEU A 417 17.27 -42.26 0.01
N ARG A 418 17.97 -41.14 0.30
CA ARG A 418 17.45 -40.04 1.13
C ARG A 418 16.22 -39.40 0.50
N GLU A 419 16.19 -39.23 -0.83
CA GLU A 419 15.03 -38.72 -1.54
C GLU A 419 13.84 -39.69 -1.45
N LYS A 420 14.06 -40.99 -1.63
CA LYS A 420 13.00 -42.01 -1.49
C LYS A 420 12.44 -42.09 -0.07
N ILE A 421 13.30 -41.99 0.95
CA ILE A 421 12.89 -41.95 2.36
C ILE A 421 12.09 -40.67 2.66
N SER A 422 12.55 -39.52 2.17
CA SER A 422 11.83 -38.24 2.30
C SER A 422 10.46 -38.28 1.61
N GLN A 423 10.39 -38.87 0.41
CA GLN A 423 9.12 -39.06 -0.32
C GLN A 423 8.17 -40.01 0.43
N ALA A 424 8.67 -41.13 0.97
CA ALA A 424 7.87 -42.06 1.77
C ALA A 424 7.37 -41.42 3.08
N GLN A 425 8.21 -40.60 3.74
CA GLN A 425 7.83 -39.84 4.94
C GLN A 425 6.80 -38.75 4.62
N ALA A 426 6.91 -38.07 3.48
CA ALA A 426 5.93 -37.08 3.05
C ALA A 426 4.58 -37.72 2.68
N GLN A 427 4.60 -38.91 2.07
CA GLN A 427 3.39 -39.69 1.77
C GLN A 427 2.71 -40.20 3.04
N ALA A 428 3.49 -40.69 4.02
CA ALA A 428 2.97 -41.09 5.32
C ALA A 428 2.35 -39.91 6.09
N LYS A 429 3.01 -38.74 6.11
CA LYS A 429 2.48 -37.51 6.72
C LYS A 429 1.19 -37.02 6.07
N ALA A 430 1.09 -37.09 4.74
CA ALA A 430 -0.14 -36.68 4.04
C ALA A 430 -1.32 -37.63 4.30
N ALA A 431 -1.05 -38.93 4.44
CA ALA A 431 -2.08 -39.91 4.80
C ALA A 431 -2.57 -39.71 6.25
N VAL A 432 -1.65 -39.48 7.19
CA VAL A 432 -1.98 -39.20 8.60
C VAL A 432 -2.76 -37.88 8.72
N LEU A 433 -2.33 -36.82 8.04
CA LEU A 433 -3.01 -35.52 8.04
C LEU A 433 -4.43 -35.62 7.46
N ARG A 434 -4.64 -36.48 6.45
CA ARG A 434 -5.96 -36.73 5.87
C ARG A 434 -6.90 -37.40 6.87
N GLU A 435 -6.43 -38.41 7.60
CA GLU A 435 -7.24 -39.09 8.62
C GLU A 435 -7.51 -38.20 9.83
N GLU A 436 -6.54 -37.39 10.25
CA GLU A 436 -6.73 -36.40 11.32
C GLU A 436 -7.72 -35.30 10.95
N LEU A 437 -7.68 -34.77 9.72
CA LEU A 437 -8.62 -33.72 9.29
C LEU A 437 -10.07 -34.23 9.24
N ILE A 438 -10.28 -35.46 8.78
CA ILE A 438 -11.62 -36.09 8.77
C ILE A 438 -12.11 -36.29 10.21
N LYS A 439 -11.23 -36.77 11.09
CA LYS A 439 -11.55 -36.98 12.50
C LYS A 439 -11.88 -35.66 13.22
N LEU A 440 -11.03 -34.64 13.09
CA LEU A 440 -11.22 -33.33 13.69
C LEU A 440 -12.50 -32.65 13.21
N TRP A 441 -12.81 -32.77 11.91
CA TRP A 441 -14.04 -32.19 11.37
C TRP A 441 -15.29 -32.91 11.90
N SER A 442 -15.25 -34.24 11.99
CA SER A 442 -16.37 -35.05 12.52
C SER A 442 -16.60 -34.80 14.02
N GLU A 443 -15.52 -34.62 14.80
CA GLU A 443 -15.60 -34.26 16.22
C GLU A 443 -16.17 -32.85 16.43
N ALA A 444 -15.88 -31.92 15.52
CA ALA A 444 -16.36 -30.54 15.59
C ALA A 444 -17.83 -30.38 15.16
N HIS A 445 -18.39 -31.36 14.42
CA HIS A 445 -19.75 -31.29 13.86
C HIS A 445 -20.53 -32.59 14.11
N PRO A 446 -20.83 -32.92 15.39
CA PRO A 446 -21.50 -34.17 15.75
C PRO A 446 -22.94 -34.29 15.20
N GLU A 447 -23.55 -33.17 14.82
CA GLU A 447 -24.90 -33.08 14.27
C GLU A 447 -24.95 -33.20 12.73
N ALA A 448 -23.79 -33.29 12.06
CA ALA A 448 -23.72 -33.31 10.59
C ALA A 448 -24.35 -34.59 10.03
N SER A 449 -25.26 -34.42 9.07
CA SER A 449 -25.90 -35.53 8.37
C SER A 449 -24.89 -36.34 7.55
N GLN A 450 -25.16 -37.63 7.32
CA GLN A 450 -24.24 -38.50 6.57
C GLN A 450 -23.89 -37.93 5.17
N ASP A 451 -24.85 -37.29 4.52
CA ASP A 451 -24.65 -36.64 3.21
C ASP A 451 -23.65 -35.47 3.29
N GLU A 452 -23.67 -34.68 4.38
CA GLU A 452 -22.71 -33.60 4.60
C GLU A 452 -21.30 -34.14 4.89
N GLN A 453 -21.21 -35.26 5.62
CA GLN A 453 -19.92 -35.92 5.88
C GLN A 453 -19.31 -36.47 4.58
N ASP A 454 -20.13 -37.05 3.71
CA ASP A 454 -19.70 -37.60 2.43
C ASP A 454 -19.23 -36.51 1.46
N VAL A 455 -19.88 -35.33 1.47
CA VAL A 455 -19.44 -34.16 0.69
C VAL A 455 -18.07 -33.66 1.13
N VAL A 456 -17.84 -33.52 2.45
CA VAL A 456 -16.54 -33.08 2.97
C VAL A 456 -15.47 -34.14 2.68
N LEU A 457 -15.81 -35.42 2.78
CA LEU A 457 -14.90 -36.50 2.44
C LEU A 457 -14.49 -36.47 0.96
N GLU A 458 -15.40 -36.18 0.04
CA GLU A 458 -15.08 -36.02 -1.38
C GLU A 458 -14.26 -34.76 -1.66
N GLN A 459 -14.51 -33.65 -0.96
CA GLN A 459 -13.68 -32.44 -1.08
C GLN A 459 -12.25 -32.68 -0.62
N VAL A 460 -12.05 -33.40 0.48
CA VAL A 460 -10.72 -33.80 0.97
C VAL A 460 -10.03 -34.75 -0.02
N LYS A 461 -10.77 -35.66 -0.68
CA LYS A 461 -10.22 -36.53 -1.75
C LYS A 461 -9.83 -35.74 -2.99
N GLU A 462 -10.64 -34.78 -3.43
CA GLU A 462 -10.34 -33.90 -4.57
C GLU A 462 -9.10 -33.04 -4.30
N PHE A 463 -8.97 -32.49 -3.09
CA PHE A 463 -7.77 -31.75 -2.69
C PHE A 463 -6.50 -32.61 -2.78
N ALA A 464 -6.56 -33.85 -2.30
CA ALA A 464 -5.45 -34.79 -2.39
C ALA A 464 -5.12 -35.20 -3.85
N ARG A 465 -6.14 -35.31 -4.72
CA ARG A 465 -5.96 -35.58 -6.16
C ARG A 465 -5.32 -34.39 -6.88
N ALA A 466 -5.71 -33.16 -6.53
CA ALA A 466 -5.15 -31.93 -7.08
C ALA A 466 -3.67 -31.79 -6.73
N ASP A 467 -3.28 -32.02 -5.47
CA ASP A 467 -1.88 -32.04 -5.03
C ASP A 467 -1.07 -33.11 -5.79
N ARG A 468 -1.62 -34.31 -5.97
CA ARG A 468 -0.96 -35.39 -6.74
C ARG A 468 -0.78 -35.00 -8.23
N ARG A 469 -1.74 -34.31 -8.85
CA ARG A 469 -1.65 -33.81 -10.24
C ARG A 469 -0.59 -32.71 -10.36
N GLN A 470 -0.53 -31.80 -9.40
CA GLN A 470 0.46 -30.73 -9.35
C GLN A 470 1.89 -31.30 -9.25
N ARG A 471 2.11 -32.31 -8.39
CA ARG A 471 3.40 -32.99 -8.25
C ARG A 471 3.82 -33.77 -9.49
N HIS A 472 2.89 -34.44 -10.18
CA HIS A 472 3.18 -35.12 -11.46
C HIS A 472 3.57 -34.14 -12.56
N ARG A 473 2.97 -32.94 -12.58
CA ARG A 473 3.30 -31.87 -13.54
C ARG A 473 4.69 -31.28 -13.28
N SER A 474 5.05 -31.09 -12.01
CA SER A 474 6.40 -30.65 -11.61
C SER A 474 7.49 -31.68 -11.90
N LYS A 475 7.18 -32.99 -11.80
CA LYS A 475 8.12 -34.06 -12.22
C LYS A 475 8.33 -34.10 -13.73
N ARG A 476 7.29 -33.81 -14.52
CA ARG A 476 7.35 -33.81 -15.99
C ARG A 476 8.15 -32.62 -16.55
N MET A 477 8.17 -31.49 -15.84
CA MET A 477 8.98 -30.31 -16.17
C MET A 477 10.45 -30.39 -15.70
N ARG A 478 10.79 -31.31 -14.78
CA ARG A 478 12.20 -31.55 -14.39
C ARG A 478 12.89 -32.61 -15.26
N ALA A 479 12.12 -33.31 -16.10
CA ALA A 479 12.61 -34.35 -17.00
C ALA A 479 12.66 -33.90 -18.48
N SER A 480 12.19 -32.68 -18.78
CA SER A 480 12.43 -31.93 -20.02
C SER A 480 13.41 -30.80 -19.72
#